data_AF-A0A2T5GSI2-F1
#
_entry.id   AF-A0A2T5GSI2-F1
#
_cell.length_a   1.000
_cell.length_b   1.000
_cell.length_c   1.000
_cell.angle_alpha   90.00
_cell.angle_beta   90.00
_cell.angle_gamma   90.00
#
_symmetry.space_group_name_H-M   'P 1'
#
loop_
_entity.id
_entity.type
_entity.pdbx_description
1 polymer ?
#
loop_
_entity_poly.entity_id
_entity_poly.type
_entity_poly.pdbx_seq_one_letter_code
_entity_poly.pdbx_strand_id
1 'polypeptide(L)'
;MSRSTQPNDGLTGLRPVVTPPPFGVMPNAAHQDALGFMKADTFALAVVEFDDQGRCYDRAQLDKVSDRVETMRTGREDVILLLFVHGWKHDARSDDPNLSSFRVVLAQTAAYERSSAAAAGGAPRPVMGIFVGWRGLTAYGPGDIVADTAFWGRQAAGHRVAVGSVRELFGRLRHYRNSRLKNGGAPLLVIAGHSFGGMIVYSALAQSLIESASAPVETVIAAFADLVVLANPAIEGARYLPIYDLVSSSAFKGRTNVQLPVFVCVQATNDQPVGTFFPIGNFANRLEEATIGGLEERCVTHAIGFIDEFRTHKIAGPDGNAPFVLTPPQIEQADPFWVVAAAKAVIDGHSGIWQAPFLSFLKALVFQQVARSQATTIAAASLNDAIVARSEKEPGTGGNLADFAKEIGL
;
A
#
# COMPACT_ATOMS: atom_id res chain seq x y z
N MET A 1 -23.56 7.63 -10.79
CA MET A 1 -22.11 7.42 -10.95
C MET A 1 -21.74 7.86 -12.35
N SER A 2 -20.93 8.91 -12.49
CA SER A 2 -20.37 9.31 -13.79
C SER A 2 -19.51 8.16 -14.31
N ARG A 3 -19.72 7.70 -15.55
CA ARG A 3 -18.84 6.71 -16.17
C ARG A 3 -17.44 7.31 -16.23
N SER A 4 -16.49 6.73 -15.51
CA SER A 4 -15.10 7.15 -15.60
C SER A 4 -14.64 6.93 -17.04
N THR A 5 -14.15 7.98 -17.70
CA THR A 5 -13.52 7.85 -19.01
C THR A 5 -12.24 7.05 -18.83
N GLN A 6 -12.09 5.97 -19.58
CA GLN A 6 -10.87 5.16 -19.61
C GLN A 6 -9.64 6.07 -19.81
N PRO A 7 -8.58 5.90 -18.99
CA PRO A 7 -7.32 6.59 -19.23
C PRO A 7 -6.79 6.28 -20.63
N ASN A 8 -6.32 7.30 -21.34
CA ASN A 8 -5.64 7.14 -22.62
C ASN A 8 -4.14 6.88 -22.36
N ASP A 9 -3.81 5.65 -21.98
CA ASP A 9 -2.47 5.22 -21.57
C ASP A 9 -1.90 4.07 -22.43
N GLY A 10 -2.58 3.75 -23.54
CA GLY A 10 -2.18 2.69 -24.46
C GLY A 10 -2.30 1.27 -23.90
N LEU A 11 -2.91 1.08 -22.73
CA LEU A 11 -3.09 -0.25 -22.14
C LEU A 11 -3.95 -1.14 -23.04
N THR A 12 -3.42 -2.31 -23.39
CA THR A 12 -4.13 -3.35 -24.14
C THR A 12 -4.25 -4.63 -23.32
N GLY A 13 -5.30 -5.43 -23.56
CA GLY A 13 -5.48 -6.75 -22.93
C GLY A 13 -6.58 -6.83 -21.87
N LEU A 14 -7.12 -5.70 -21.39
CA LEU A 14 -8.33 -5.71 -20.57
C LEU A 14 -9.53 -6.18 -21.42
N ARG A 15 -10.47 -6.90 -20.79
CA ARG A 15 -11.72 -7.27 -21.44
C ARG A 15 -12.50 -6.04 -21.93
N PRO A 16 -13.32 -6.17 -22.98
CA PRO A 16 -14.23 -5.11 -23.38
C PRO A 16 -15.16 -4.70 -22.24
N VAL A 17 -15.52 -3.41 -22.17
CA VAL A 17 -16.51 -2.92 -21.22
C VAL A 17 -17.88 -3.49 -21.58
N VAL A 18 -18.44 -4.28 -20.67
CA VAL A 18 -19.81 -4.80 -20.80
C VAL A 18 -20.70 -3.97 -19.89
N THR A 19 -21.76 -3.36 -20.44
CA THR A 19 -22.75 -2.66 -19.62
C THR A 19 -23.65 -3.70 -18.96
N PRO A 20 -23.60 -3.88 -17.62
CA PRO A 20 -24.51 -4.80 -16.97
C PRO A 20 -25.96 -4.26 -17.03
N PRO A 21 -26.97 -5.14 -16.88
CA PRO A 21 -28.35 -4.68 -16.67
C PRO A 21 -28.44 -3.76 -15.44
N PRO A 22 -29.54 -3.00 -15.25
CA PRO A 22 -29.68 -2.09 -14.11
C PRO A 22 -29.79 -2.82 -12.75
N PHE A 23 -30.14 -4.11 -12.75
CA PHE A 23 -30.22 -4.97 -11.57
C PHE A 23 -29.61 -6.35 -11.86
N GLY A 24 -29.06 -7.00 -10.83
CA GLY A 24 -28.52 -8.35 -10.97
C GLY A 24 -27.69 -8.82 -9.78
N VAL A 25 -27.33 -10.10 -9.81
CA VAL A 25 -26.39 -10.71 -8.88
C VAL A 25 -24.99 -10.58 -9.47
N MET A 26 -24.02 -10.18 -8.65
CA MET A 26 -22.63 -10.13 -9.09
C MET A 26 -22.11 -11.58 -9.24
N PRO A 27 -21.64 -11.99 -10.43
CA PRO A 27 -21.18 -13.34 -10.65
C PRO A 27 -19.99 -13.67 -9.74
N ASN A 28 -19.90 -14.92 -9.31
CA ASN A 28 -18.72 -15.45 -8.63
C ASN A 28 -17.71 -15.95 -9.67
N ALA A 29 -17.14 -15.02 -10.43
CA ALA A 29 -16.19 -15.29 -11.51
C ALA A 29 -15.20 -14.13 -11.67
N ALA A 30 -14.06 -14.41 -12.32
CA ALA A 30 -13.09 -13.38 -12.73
C ALA A 30 -13.68 -12.44 -13.79
N HIS A 31 -13.44 -11.14 -13.61
CA HIS A 31 -13.80 -10.11 -14.59
C HIS A 31 -12.79 -10.02 -15.73
N GLN A 32 -11.52 -10.37 -15.51
CA GLN A 32 -10.45 -10.32 -16.51
C GLN A 32 -9.96 -11.73 -16.86
N ASP A 33 -9.56 -11.95 -18.11
CA ASP A 33 -8.85 -13.15 -18.58
C ASP A 33 -7.38 -12.90 -18.88
N ALA A 34 -6.93 -11.65 -18.83
CA ALA A 34 -5.53 -11.31 -19.01
C ALA A 34 -4.66 -12.05 -17.98
N LEU A 35 -3.65 -12.75 -18.49
CA LEU A 35 -2.69 -13.48 -17.66
C LEU A 35 -1.36 -12.71 -17.61
N GLY A 36 -0.86 -12.47 -16.39
CA GLY A 36 0.39 -11.74 -16.18
C GLY A 36 0.27 -10.25 -16.44
N PHE A 37 1.37 -9.62 -16.87
CA PHE A 37 1.46 -8.18 -17.04
C PHE A 37 1.12 -7.75 -18.49
N MET A 38 0.00 -7.05 -18.63
CA MET A 38 -0.39 -6.30 -19.82
C MET A 38 0.48 -5.06 -19.98
N LYS A 39 0.79 -4.68 -21.22
CA LYS A 39 1.62 -3.52 -21.54
C LYS A 39 0.78 -2.28 -21.81
N ALA A 40 1.15 -1.17 -21.18
CA ALA A 40 0.73 0.19 -21.50
C ALA A 40 1.93 0.98 -22.07
N ASP A 41 1.73 2.24 -22.42
CA ASP A 41 2.78 3.07 -23.02
C ASP A 41 3.96 3.30 -22.08
N THR A 42 3.68 3.44 -20.77
CA THR A 42 4.68 3.85 -19.77
C THR A 42 4.81 2.91 -18.58
N PHE A 43 3.93 1.93 -18.43
CA PHE A 43 3.91 0.97 -17.34
C PHE A 43 3.41 -0.40 -17.82
N ALA A 44 3.47 -1.40 -16.94
CA ALA A 44 2.76 -2.67 -17.15
C ALA A 44 1.75 -2.90 -16.02
N LEU A 45 0.66 -3.61 -16.29
CA LEU A 45 -0.41 -3.87 -15.32
C LEU A 45 -0.78 -5.35 -15.32
N ALA A 46 -0.87 -5.95 -14.15
CA ALA A 46 -1.52 -7.24 -13.96
C ALA A 46 -2.80 -7.08 -13.12
N VAL A 47 -3.74 -7.99 -13.34
CA VAL A 47 -4.94 -8.14 -12.50
C VAL A 47 -4.90 -9.54 -11.90
N VAL A 48 -5.06 -9.63 -10.58
CA VAL A 48 -5.15 -10.91 -9.86
C VAL A 48 -6.42 -10.91 -9.03
N GLU A 49 -7.35 -11.82 -9.34
CA GLU A 49 -8.68 -11.82 -8.76
C GLU A 49 -8.89 -13.01 -7.81
N PHE A 50 -9.52 -12.73 -6.67
CA PHE A 50 -9.81 -13.69 -5.62
C PHE A 50 -11.32 -13.84 -5.38
N ASP A 51 -11.74 -15.07 -5.09
CA ASP A 51 -13.11 -15.39 -4.72
C ASP A 51 -13.42 -15.02 -3.26
N ASP A 52 -14.69 -15.16 -2.88
CA ASP A 52 -15.18 -14.90 -1.52
C ASP A 52 -14.53 -15.76 -0.41
N GLN A 53 -13.83 -16.84 -0.78
CA GLN A 53 -13.14 -17.74 0.13
C GLN A 53 -11.63 -17.46 0.17
N GLY A 54 -11.17 -16.46 -0.58
CA GLY A 54 -9.77 -16.08 -0.67
C GLY A 54 -8.92 -16.94 -1.59
N ARG A 55 -9.53 -17.75 -2.47
CA ARG A 55 -8.82 -18.49 -3.51
C ARG A 55 -8.73 -17.65 -4.78
N CYS A 56 -7.73 -17.87 -5.63
CA CYS A 56 -7.71 -17.26 -6.96
C CYS A 56 -8.95 -17.72 -7.76
N TYR A 57 -9.65 -16.80 -8.42
CA TYR A 57 -10.67 -17.17 -9.40
C TYR A 57 -10.04 -17.93 -10.57
N ASP A 58 -8.95 -17.38 -11.11
CA ASP A 58 -8.08 -18.06 -12.05
C ASP A 58 -6.67 -18.11 -11.46
N ARG A 59 -6.22 -19.33 -11.16
CA ARG A 59 -4.90 -19.56 -10.60
C ARG A 59 -3.77 -19.09 -11.55
N ALA A 60 -4.00 -19.13 -12.86
CA ALA A 60 -3.03 -18.71 -13.86
C ALA A 60 -2.71 -17.21 -13.81
N GLN A 61 -3.65 -16.36 -13.34
CA GLN A 61 -3.37 -14.93 -13.13
C GLN A 61 -2.23 -14.74 -12.12
N LEU A 62 -2.31 -15.40 -10.97
CA LEU A 62 -1.28 -15.33 -9.93
C LEU A 62 0.02 -15.97 -10.40
N ASP A 63 -0.05 -17.15 -11.02
CA ASP A 63 1.16 -17.87 -11.46
C ASP A 63 1.93 -17.07 -12.52
N LYS A 64 1.26 -16.42 -13.49
CA LYS A 64 1.95 -15.58 -14.48
C LYS A 64 2.55 -14.30 -13.91
N VAL A 65 1.89 -13.66 -12.93
CA VAL A 65 2.53 -12.56 -12.19
C VAL A 65 3.78 -13.05 -11.49
N SER A 66 3.72 -14.24 -10.93
CA SER A 66 4.81 -14.82 -10.14
C SER A 66 5.99 -15.27 -11.00
N ASP A 67 5.74 -15.87 -12.16
CA ASP A 67 6.77 -16.21 -13.15
C ASP A 67 7.57 -14.95 -13.54
N ARG A 68 6.88 -13.82 -13.76
CA ARG A 68 7.53 -12.55 -14.07
C ARG A 68 8.32 -12.01 -12.87
N VAL A 69 7.75 -12.05 -11.67
CA VAL A 69 8.43 -11.64 -10.42
C VAL A 69 9.70 -12.44 -10.17
N GLU A 70 9.65 -13.74 -10.42
CA GLU A 70 10.81 -14.62 -10.30
C GLU A 70 11.86 -14.31 -11.37
N THR A 71 11.44 -14.09 -12.62
CA THR A 71 12.35 -13.67 -13.70
C THR A 71 13.07 -12.37 -13.36
N MET A 72 12.35 -11.37 -12.83
CA MET A 72 12.94 -10.10 -12.38
C MET A 72 13.95 -10.33 -11.24
N ARG A 73 13.61 -11.21 -10.29
CA ARG A 73 14.47 -11.55 -9.16
C ARG A 73 15.78 -12.19 -9.60
N THR A 74 15.72 -13.20 -10.48
CA THR A 74 16.89 -13.93 -10.97
C THR A 74 17.71 -13.11 -11.97
N GLY A 75 17.04 -12.32 -12.80
CA GLY A 75 17.65 -11.41 -13.76
C GLY A 75 18.26 -10.16 -13.14
N ARG A 76 18.10 -9.97 -11.81
CA ARG A 76 18.55 -8.78 -11.07
C ARG A 76 17.96 -7.47 -11.61
N GLU A 77 16.72 -7.52 -12.10
CA GLU A 77 16.00 -6.34 -12.57
C GLU A 77 15.41 -5.59 -11.38
N ASP A 78 15.70 -4.30 -11.26
CA ASP A 78 15.05 -3.42 -10.29
C ASP A 78 13.83 -2.76 -10.90
N VAL A 79 12.69 -2.98 -10.25
CA VAL A 79 11.35 -2.55 -10.68
C VAL A 79 10.64 -1.85 -9.54
N ILE A 80 9.85 -0.83 -9.89
CA ILE A 80 8.89 -0.17 -8.99
C ILE A 80 7.55 -0.90 -9.12
N LEU A 81 7.19 -1.64 -8.08
CA LEU A 81 5.93 -2.39 -7.96
C LEU A 81 4.94 -1.62 -7.09
N LEU A 82 3.80 -1.25 -7.69
CA LEU A 82 2.65 -0.72 -6.97
C LEU A 82 1.55 -1.78 -6.98
N LEU A 83 1.05 -2.14 -5.81
CA LEU A 83 -0.10 -3.04 -5.68
C LEU A 83 -1.27 -2.27 -5.06
N PHE A 84 -2.47 -2.43 -5.60
CA PHE A 84 -3.68 -1.83 -5.05
C PHE A 84 -4.80 -2.86 -4.88
N VAL A 85 -5.35 -2.94 -3.66
CA VAL A 85 -6.54 -3.76 -3.34
C VAL A 85 -7.76 -2.85 -3.23
N HIS A 86 -8.79 -3.11 -4.04
CA HIS A 86 -9.98 -2.26 -4.05
C HIS A 86 -10.94 -2.53 -2.88
N GLY A 87 -11.78 -1.53 -2.60
CA GLY A 87 -12.81 -1.57 -1.57
C GLY A 87 -14.10 -2.30 -1.95
N TRP A 88 -15.09 -2.22 -1.06
CA TRP A 88 -16.46 -2.65 -1.34
C TRP A 88 -17.08 -1.82 -2.47
N LYS A 89 -18.06 -2.36 -3.21
CA LYS A 89 -18.72 -1.75 -4.38
C LYS A 89 -17.86 -1.68 -5.65
N HIS A 90 -16.67 -2.29 -5.61
CA HIS A 90 -15.76 -2.40 -6.74
C HIS A 90 -15.51 -3.85 -7.12
N ASP A 91 -15.02 -4.02 -8.33
CA ASP A 91 -14.53 -5.25 -8.90
C ASP A 91 -13.41 -4.91 -9.92
N ALA A 92 -12.90 -5.90 -10.64
CA ALA A 92 -11.85 -5.68 -11.62
C ALA A 92 -12.38 -5.47 -13.05
N ARG A 93 -13.64 -5.04 -13.24
CA ARG A 93 -14.14 -4.70 -14.58
C ARG A 93 -13.29 -3.59 -15.20
N SER A 94 -13.21 -3.59 -16.52
CA SER A 94 -12.31 -2.68 -17.23
C SER A 94 -12.62 -1.21 -16.99
N ASP A 95 -13.90 -0.85 -16.78
CA ASP A 95 -14.38 0.50 -16.44
C ASP A 95 -14.57 0.75 -14.93
N ASP A 96 -13.99 -0.09 -14.06
CA ASP A 96 -13.97 0.18 -12.64
C ASP A 96 -13.20 1.50 -12.38
N PRO A 97 -13.77 2.44 -11.63
CA PRO A 97 -13.12 3.72 -11.36
C PRO A 97 -11.84 3.57 -10.52
N ASN A 98 -11.73 2.58 -9.63
CA ASN A 98 -10.48 2.37 -8.89
C ASN A 98 -9.40 1.82 -9.81
N LEU A 99 -9.73 0.88 -10.71
CA LEU A 99 -8.79 0.40 -11.71
C LEU A 99 -8.30 1.54 -12.62
N SER A 100 -9.23 2.37 -13.09
CA SER A 100 -8.94 3.52 -13.94
C SER A 100 -8.05 4.55 -13.22
N SER A 101 -8.37 4.91 -11.99
CA SER A 101 -7.58 5.86 -11.20
C SER A 101 -6.22 5.28 -10.80
N PHE A 102 -6.13 3.98 -10.53
CA PHE A 102 -4.86 3.32 -10.25
C PHE A 102 -3.90 3.39 -11.44
N ARG A 103 -4.40 3.22 -12.68
CA ARG A 103 -3.60 3.40 -13.90
C ARG A 103 -3.02 4.81 -14.04
N VAL A 104 -3.77 5.83 -13.63
CA VAL A 104 -3.26 7.21 -13.59
C VAL A 104 -2.08 7.35 -12.62
N VAL A 105 -2.16 6.71 -11.43
CA VAL A 105 -1.05 6.70 -10.47
C VAL A 105 0.18 5.99 -11.04
N LEU A 106 0.00 4.87 -11.74
CA LEU A 106 1.10 4.15 -12.41
C LEU A 106 1.79 5.03 -13.47
N ALA A 107 1.02 5.65 -14.36
CA ALA A 107 1.56 6.53 -15.40
C ALA A 107 2.33 7.72 -14.81
N GLN A 108 1.80 8.33 -13.75
CA GLN A 108 2.46 9.44 -13.06
C GLN A 108 3.74 9.02 -12.33
N THR A 109 3.74 7.82 -11.74
CA THR A 109 4.96 7.23 -11.12
C THR A 109 6.02 6.95 -12.17
N ALA A 110 5.65 6.41 -13.33
CA ALA A 110 6.56 6.18 -14.45
C ALA A 110 7.15 7.48 -15.01
N ALA A 111 6.33 8.54 -15.10
CA ALA A 111 6.80 9.86 -15.50
C ALA A 111 7.83 10.41 -14.51
N TYR A 112 7.55 10.32 -13.20
CA TYR A 112 8.48 10.78 -12.17
C TYR A 112 9.80 9.99 -12.17
N GLU A 113 9.75 8.65 -12.22
CA GLU A 113 10.94 7.81 -12.29
C GLU A 113 11.79 8.15 -13.51
N ARG A 114 11.18 8.39 -14.67
CA ARG A 114 11.88 8.83 -15.88
C ARG A 114 12.61 10.15 -15.68
N SER A 115 11.94 11.15 -15.10
CA SER A 115 12.55 12.44 -14.82
C SER A 115 13.67 12.33 -13.77
N SER A 116 13.45 11.56 -12.70
CA SER A 116 14.45 11.35 -11.63
C SER A 116 15.69 10.63 -12.16
N ALA A 117 15.50 9.53 -12.89
CA ALA A 117 16.60 8.76 -13.47
C ALA A 117 17.39 9.59 -14.49
N ALA A 118 16.72 10.37 -15.34
CA ALA A 118 17.39 11.25 -16.29
C ALA A 118 18.24 12.31 -15.58
N ALA A 119 17.73 12.91 -14.49
CA ALA A 119 18.48 13.87 -13.68
C ALA A 119 19.71 13.24 -13.00
N ALA A 120 19.63 11.95 -12.65
CA ALA A 120 20.73 11.18 -12.07
C ALA A 120 21.66 10.54 -13.13
N GLY A 121 21.42 10.74 -14.43
CA GLY A 121 22.20 10.13 -15.52
C GLY A 121 22.00 8.62 -15.68
N GLY A 122 20.93 8.06 -15.11
CA GLY A 122 20.61 6.62 -15.14
C GLY A 122 19.43 6.28 -16.06
N ALA A 123 19.21 4.97 -16.24
CA ALA A 123 18.01 4.47 -16.90
C ALA A 123 16.85 4.34 -15.89
N PRO A 124 15.61 4.70 -16.26
CA PRO A 124 14.47 4.55 -15.37
C PRO A 124 14.13 3.08 -15.14
N ARG A 125 13.82 2.74 -13.88
CA ARG A 125 13.26 1.43 -13.55
C ARG A 125 11.87 1.26 -14.20
N PRO A 126 11.52 0.04 -14.67
CA PRO A 126 10.16 -0.25 -15.07
C PRO A 126 9.17 -0.01 -13.92
N VAL A 127 7.99 0.53 -14.23
CA VAL A 127 6.87 0.65 -13.29
C VAL A 127 5.84 -0.42 -13.63
N MET A 128 5.48 -1.23 -12.63
CA MET A 128 4.58 -2.36 -12.77
C MET A 128 3.48 -2.29 -11.70
N GLY A 129 2.23 -2.31 -12.14
CA GLY A 129 1.05 -2.29 -11.30
C GLY A 129 0.44 -3.67 -11.13
N ILE A 130 -0.05 -3.98 -9.94
CA ILE A 130 -0.86 -5.16 -9.67
C ILE A 130 -2.17 -4.69 -9.05
N PHE A 131 -3.27 -4.83 -9.79
CA PHE A 131 -4.62 -4.57 -9.27
C PHE A 131 -5.20 -5.86 -8.71
N VAL A 132 -5.52 -5.86 -7.43
CA VAL A 132 -6.11 -7.03 -6.76
C VAL A 132 -7.62 -6.90 -6.75
N GLY A 133 -8.26 -7.80 -7.47
CA GLY A 133 -9.71 -7.93 -7.58
C GLY A 133 -10.28 -8.91 -6.56
N TRP A 134 -11.47 -8.62 -6.04
CA TRP A 134 -12.31 -9.59 -5.35
C TRP A 134 -13.78 -9.24 -5.52
N ARG A 135 -14.69 -10.15 -5.18
CA ARG A 135 -16.12 -9.92 -5.36
C ARG A 135 -16.70 -9.01 -4.26
N GLY A 136 -16.48 -7.72 -4.43
CA GLY A 136 -16.92 -6.68 -3.51
C GLY A 136 -18.43 -6.64 -3.37
N LEU A 137 -19.21 -6.72 -4.45
CA LEU A 137 -20.68 -6.72 -4.40
C LEU A 137 -21.25 -8.13 -4.45
N THR A 138 -22.36 -8.37 -3.73
CA THR A 138 -23.17 -9.58 -3.94
C THR A 138 -24.24 -9.37 -5.00
N ALA A 139 -24.83 -8.18 -5.06
CA ALA A 139 -25.85 -7.78 -6.03
C ALA A 139 -25.76 -6.27 -6.31
N TYR A 140 -26.31 -5.83 -7.43
CA TYR A 140 -26.43 -4.42 -7.84
C TYR A 140 -27.87 -4.08 -8.23
N GLY A 141 -28.30 -2.84 -8.02
CA GLY A 141 -29.66 -2.37 -8.26
C GLY A 141 -29.90 -0.94 -7.75
N PRO A 142 -31.07 -0.33 -8.03
CA PRO A 142 -31.43 0.98 -7.49
C PRO A 142 -31.86 0.84 -6.01
N GLY A 143 -30.95 1.17 -5.09
CA GLY A 143 -31.23 1.32 -3.67
C GLY A 143 -30.18 0.69 -2.75
N ASP A 144 -29.89 1.37 -1.63
CA ASP A 144 -28.96 0.93 -0.58
C ASP A 144 -29.57 -0.12 0.38
N ILE A 145 -30.82 -0.56 0.19
CA ILE A 145 -31.54 -1.45 1.13
C ILE A 145 -30.94 -2.87 1.20
N VAL A 146 -30.26 -3.33 0.15
CA VAL A 146 -29.51 -4.62 0.15
C VAL A 146 -28.09 -4.44 0.74
N ALA A 147 -27.66 -3.21 1.01
CA ALA A 147 -26.30 -2.93 1.44
C ALA A 147 -26.04 -3.42 2.88
N ASP A 148 -26.99 -3.36 3.81
CA ASP A 148 -26.75 -3.62 5.24
C ASP A 148 -26.43 -5.06 5.59
N THR A 149 -27.21 -6.00 5.08
CA THR A 149 -26.90 -7.42 5.21
C THR A 149 -25.70 -7.82 4.34
N ALA A 150 -25.54 -7.20 3.17
CA ALA A 150 -24.38 -7.42 2.33
C ALA A 150 -23.09 -6.91 3.00
N PHE A 151 -23.10 -5.80 3.73
CA PHE A 151 -21.90 -5.20 4.34
C PHE A 151 -21.17 -6.21 5.21
N TRP A 152 -21.86 -6.81 6.17
CA TRP A 152 -21.28 -7.82 7.07
C TRP A 152 -20.84 -9.08 6.33
N GLY A 153 -21.68 -9.56 5.40
CA GLY A 153 -21.32 -10.70 4.56
C GLY A 153 -20.08 -10.43 3.70
N ARG A 154 -19.90 -9.19 3.24
CA ARG A 154 -18.74 -8.73 2.46
C ARG A 154 -17.52 -8.45 3.33
N GLN A 155 -17.69 -7.97 4.57
CA GLN A 155 -16.61 -7.87 5.55
C GLN A 155 -16.05 -9.26 5.87
N ALA A 156 -16.92 -10.23 6.16
CA ALA A 156 -16.53 -11.62 6.40
C ALA A 156 -15.83 -12.24 5.18
N ALA A 157 -16.31 -11.96 3.96
CA ALA A 157 -15.62 -12.38 2.74
C ALA A 157 -14.24 -11.73 2.60
N GLY A 158 -14.12 -10.42 2.83
CA GLY A 158 -12.84 -9.71 2.84
C GLY A 158 -11.86 -10.30 3.86
N HIS A 159 -12.31 -10.68 5.06
CA HIS A 159 -11.45 -11.38 6.03
C HIS A 159 -10.95 -12.73 5.52
N ARG A 160 -11.81 -13.52 4.86
CA ARG A 160 -11.38 -14.78 4.21
C ARG A 160 -10.36 -14.52 3.10
N VAL A 161 -10.58 -13.50 2.27
CA VAL A 161 -9.60 -13.07 1.26
C VAL A 161 -8.27 -12.71 1.91
N ALA A 162 -8.29 -11.95 3.00
CA ALA A 162 -7.09 -11.50 3.71
C ALA A 162 -6.24 -12.64 4.31
N VAL A 163 -6.84 -13.79 4.60
CA VAL A 163 -6.13 -14.98 5.10
C VAL A 163 -5.83 -16.02 4.01
N GLY A 164 -6.35 -15.81 2.79
CA GLY A 164 -6.21 -16.73 1.67
C GLY A 164 -4.99 -16.46 0.77
N SER A 165 -5.13 -16.78 -0.52
CA SER A 165 -4.08 -16.74 -1.54
C SER A 165 -3.54 -15.34 -1.84
N VAL A 166 -4.18 -14.26 -1.37
CA VAL A 166 -3.59 -12.90 -1.47
C VAL A 166 -2.27 -12.80 -0.68
N ARG A 167 -2.12 -13.56 0.41
CA ARG A 167 -0.87 -13.64 1.18
C ARG A 167 0.25 -14.30 0.40
N GLU A 168 -0.08 -15.25 -0.48
CA GLU A 168 0.90 -15.85 -1.39
C GLU A 168 1.43 -14.81 -2.37
N LEU A 169 0.55 -14.01 -2.97
CA LEU A 169 0.95 -12.89 -3.84
C LEU A 169 1.90 -11.94 -3.08
N PHE A 170 1.51 -11.48 -1.89
CA PHE A 170 2.35 -10.59 -1.08
C PHE A 170 3.69 -11.23 -0.70
N GLY A 171 3.69 -12.52 -0.37
CA GLY A 171 4.91 -13.28 -0.07
C GLY A 171 5.87 -13.38 -1.25
N ARG A 172 5.36 -13.60 -2.48
CA ARG A 172 6.17 -13.64 -3.70
C ARG A 172 6.79 -12.27 -4.02
N LEU A 173 6.02 -11.19 -3.89
CA LEU A 173 6.53 -9.81 -4.08
C LEU A 173 7.59 -9.44 -3.03
N ARG A 174 7.36 -9.80 -1.76
CA ARG A 174 8.33 -9.67 -0.68
C ARG A 174 9.64 -10.38 -1.00
N HIS A 175 9.57 -11.62 -1.47
CA HIS A 175 10.77 -12.41 -1.77
C HIS A 175 11.61 -11.74 -2.86
N TYR A 176 10.98 -11.26 -3.93
CA TYR A 176 11.65 -10.47 -4.96
C TYR A 176 12.32 -9.22 -4.37
N ARG A 177 11.58 -8.36 -3.66
CA ARG A 177 12.09 -7.08 -3.12
C ARG A 177 13.26 -7.31 -2.17
N ASN A 178 13.14 -8.25 -1.24
CA ASN A 178 14.19 -8.54 -0.26
C ASN A 178 15.42 -9.18 -0.92
N SER A 179 15.24 -10.04 -1.92
CA SER A 179 16.35 -10.60 -2.70
C SER A 179 17.09 -9.52 -3.46
N ARG A 180 16.39 -8.57 -4.09
CA ARG A 180 17.03 -7.47 -4.83
C ARG A 180 17.83 -6.56 -3.89
N LEU A 181 17.26 -6.14 -2.76
CA LEU A 181 17.98 -5.31 -1.77
C LEU A 181 19.20 -6.00 -1.17
N LYS A 182 19.08 -7.30 -0.82
CA LYS A 182 20.23 -8.08 -0.32
C LYS A 182 21.39 -8.13 -1.33
N ASN A 183 21.07 -8.01 -2.62
CA ASN A 183 22.06 -8.03 -3.71
C ASN A 183 22.39 -6.61 -4.22
N GLY A 184 22.20 -5.57 -3.40
CA GLY A 184 22.56 -4.19 -3.72
C GLY A 184 21.68 -3.52 -4.79
N GLY A 185 20.51 -4.09 -5.08
CA GLY A 185 19.54 -3.50 -6.00
C GLY A 185 18.69 -2.40 -5.38
N ALA A 186 17.99 -1.67 -6.24
CA ALA A 186 17.06 -0.59 -5.90
C ALA A 186 15.58 -0.92 -6.21
N PRO A 187 15.01 -2.07 -5.78
CA PRO A 187 13.59 -2.34 -5.99
C PRO A 187 12.75 -1.37 -5.14
N LEU A 188 11.50 -1.15 -5.53
CA LEU A 188 10.52 -0.48 -4.68
C LEU A 188 9.21 -1.26 -4.70
N LEU A 189 8.64 -1.51 -3.53
CA LEU A 189 7.34 -2.18 -3.38
C LEU A 189 6.42 -1.34 -2.50
N VAL A 190 5.32 -0.86 -3.09
CA VAL A 190 4.24 -0.16 -2.39
C VAL A 190 2.98 -1.01 -2.43
N ILE A 191 2.41 -1.28 -1.26
CA ILE A 191 1.14 -2.03 -1.13
C ILE A 191 0.08 -1.08 -0.59
N ALA A 192 -0.97 -0.86 -1.37
CA ALA A 192 -2.06 0.04 -1.02
C ALA A 192 -3.42 -0.68 -0.98
N GLY A 193 -4.31 -0.19 -0.14
CA GLY A 193 -5.69 -0.68 -0.08
C GLY A 193 -6.68 0.39 0.36
N HIS A 194 -7.90 0.33 -0.20
CA HIS A 194 -9.00 1.22 0.15
C HIS A 194 -10.13 0.47 0.84
N SER A 195 -10.77 1.04 1.87
CA SER A 195 -11.97 0.45 2.49
C SER A 195 -11.74 -1.01 2.93
N PHE A 196 -12.55 -1.97 2.48
CA PHE A 196 -12.30 -3.41 2.70
C PHE A 196 -11.01 -3.92 2.04
N GLY A 197 -10.54 -3.31 0.96
CA GLY A 197 -9.20 -3.59 0.41
C GLY A 197 -8.10 -3.16 1.39
N GLY A 198 -8.29 -2.04 2.09
CA GLY A 198 -7.41 -1.62 3.18
C GLY A 198 -7.43 -2.61 4.34
N MET A 199 -8.62 -3.11 4.70
CA MET A 199 -8.78 -4.19 5.68
C MET A 199 -8.07 -5.48 5.26
N ILE A 200 -8.17 -5.88 3.98
CA ILE A 200 -7.49 -7.04 3.42
C ILE A 200 -5.97 -6.88 3.56
N VAL A 201 -5.44 -5.74 3.11
CA VAL A 201 -4.00 -5.44 3.20
C VAL A 201 -3.52 -5.48 4.65
N TYR A 202 -4.18 -4.77 5.55
CA TYR A 202 -3.76 -4.72 6.95
C TYR A 202 -3.84 -6.09 7.62
N SER A 203 -4.95 -6.82 7.45
CA SER A 203 -5.14 -8.13 8.07
C SER A 203 -4.17 -9.18 7.51
N ALA A 204 -3.70 -9.03 6.28
CA ALA A 204 -2.67 -9.87 5.69
C ALA A 204 -1.26 -9.55 6.21
N LEU A 205 -0.98 -8.29 6.57
CA LEU A 205 0.36 -7.80 6.91
C LEU A 205 0.56 -7.47 8.40
N ALA A 206 -0.48 -7.48 9.22
CA ALA A 206 -0.45 -7.02 10.61
C ALA A 206 0.66 -7.67 11.44
N GLN A 207 0.81 -9.00 11.34
CA GLN A 207 1.88 -9.71 12.03
C GLN A 207 3.27 -9.16 11.65
N SER A 208 3.53 -8.97 10.36
CA SER A 208 4.82 -8.42 9.91
C SER A 208 5.03 -6.97 10.34
N LEU A 209 3.98 -6.16 10.38
CA LEU A 209 4.06 -4.77 10.84
C LEU A 209 4.39 -4.71 12.34
N ILE A 210 3.78 -5.58 13.14
CA ILE A 210 4.07 -5.75 14.57
C ILE A 210 5.53 -6.22 14.76
N GLU A 211 5.96 -7.24 14.02
CA GLU A 211 7.35 -7.72 14.05
C GLU A 211 8.34 -6.57 13.75
N SER A 212 8.11 -5.80 12.68
CA SER A 212 8.94 -4.65 12.33
C SER A 212 8.92 -3.54 13.39
N ALA A 213 7.75 -3.24 13.98
CA ALA A 213 7.63 -2.26 15.06
C ALA A 213 8.33 -2.72 16.35
N SER A 214 8.41 -4.02 16.60
CA SER A 214 9.05 -4.59 17.79
C SER A 214 10.58 -4.74 17.68
N ALA A 215 11.13 -4.69 16.46
CA ALA A 215 12.55 -4.93 16.22
C ALA A 215 13.44 -3.88 16.93
N PRO A 216 14.51 -4.27 17.63
CA PRO A 216 15.39 -3.36 18.38
C PRO A 216 16.41 -2.67 17.47
N VAL A 217 15.92 -2.02 16.41
CA VAL A 217 16.73 -1.33 15.39
C VAL A 217 16.41 0.15 15.35
N GLU A 218 17.35 0.99 14.94
CA GLU A 218 17.11 2.43 14.81
C GLU A 218 16.21 2.75 13.62
N THR A 219 16.52 2.16 12.46
CA THR A 219 15.72 2.29 11.23
C THR A 219 14.76 1.11 11.14
N VAL A 220 13.44 1.39 11.10
CA VAL A 220 12.43 0.33 10.97
C VAL A 220 12.35 -0.09 9.51
N ILE A 221 12.51 -1.39 9.27
CA ILE A 221 12.39 -1.97 7.94
C ILE A 221 11.16 -2.89 7.94
N ALA A 222 10.14 -2.52 7.17
CA ALA A 222 8.99 -3.37 6.94
C ALA A 222 9.39 -4.57 6.06
N ALA A 223 9.08 -5.79 6.51
CA ALA A 223 9.57 -6.99 5.86
C ALA A 223 8.90 -7.28 4.51
N PHE A 224 7.69 -6.76 4.28
CA PHE A 224 6.87 -7.06 3.10
C PHE A 224 6.89 -5.99 2.01
N ALA A 225 7.05 -4.71 2.36
CA ALA A 225 6.96 -3.59 1.44
C ALA A 225 7.80 -2.42 1.97
N ASP A 226 8.20 -1.52 1.09
CA ASP A 226 8.84 -0.26 1.46
C ASP A 226 7.84 0.74 2.04
N LEU A 227 6.58 0.67 1.59
CA LEU A 227 5.46 1.46 2.10
C LEU A 227 4.14 0.69 2.00
N VAL A 228 3.39 0.68 3.10
CA VAL A 228 1.99 0.22 3.13
C VAL A 228 1.07 1.44 3.28
N VAL A 229 0.11 1.60 2.39
CA VAL A 229 -0.85 2.72 2.43
C VAL A 229 -2.29 2.24 2.53
N LEU A 230 -2.99 2.67 3.56
CA LEU A 230 -4.42 2.41 3.73
C LEU A 230 -5.19 3.72 3.56
N ALA A 231 -6.16 3.75 2.66
CA ALA A 231 -7.05 4.89 2.48
C ALA A 231 -8.46 4.52 2.94
N ASN A 232 -9.01 5.29 3.87
CA ASN A 232 -10.28 5.03 4.53
C ASN A 232 -10.52 3.55 4.88
N PRO A 233 -9.60 2.87 5.60
CA PRO A 233 -9.72 1.44 5.80
C PRO A 233 -10.89 1.10 6.74
N ALA A 234 -11.63 0.03 6.39
CA ALA A 234 -12.71 -0.50 7.21
C ALA A 234 -12.15 -1.48 8.27
N ILE A 235 -11.40 -0.95 9.24
CA ILE A 235 -10.70 -1.71 10.28
C ILE A 235 -10.98 -1.09 11.63
N GLU A 236 -11.40 -1.90 12.60
CA GLU A 236 -11.56 -1.48 14.00
C GLU A 236 -10.22 -0.99 14.57
N GLY A 237 -10.24 0.10 15.34
CA GLY A 237 -9.05 0.63 16.03
C GLY A 237 -8.38 -0.41 16.93
N ALA A 238 -9.15 -1.36 17.47
CA ALA A 238 -8.65 -2.42 18.35
C ALA A 238 -7.57 -3.28 17.67
N ARG A 239 -7.66 -3.47 16.35
CA ARG A 239 -6.65 -4.23 15.59
C ARG A 239 -5.31 -3.51 15.50
N TYR A 240 -5.29 -2.18 15.70
CA TYR A 240 -4.08 -1.36 15.68
C TYR A 240 -3.43 -1.16 17.05
N LEU A 241 -4.14 -1.47 18.15
CA LEU A 241 -3.62 -1.32 19.52
C LEU A 241 -2.23 -1.94 19.72
N PRO A 242 -1.92 -3.16 19.24
CA PRO A 242 -0.58 -3.72 19.40
C PRO A 242 0.53 -2.89 18.75
N ILE A 243 0.27 -2.28 17.59
CA ILE A 243 1.23 -1.38 16.94
C ILE A 243 1.31 -0.07 17.74
N TYR A 244 0.17 0.48 18.15
CA TYR A 244 0.10 1.70 18.95
C TYR A 244 0.90 1.59 20.25
N ASP A 245 0.75 0.50 21.01
CA ASP A 245 1.47 0.26 22.26
C ASP A 245 2.99 0.21 22.04
N LEU A 246 3.43 -0.38 20.92
CA LEU A 246 4.83 -0.41 20.54
C LEU A 246 5.36 0.99 20.19
N VAL A 247 4.73 1.68 19.23
CA VAL A 247 5.25 2.94 18.66
C VAL A 247 5.09 4.13 19.60
N SER A 248 4.11 4.08 20.51
CA SER A 248 3.90 5.13 21.51
C SER A 248 4.88 5.05 22.71
N SER A 249 5.52 3.89 22.90
CA SER A 249 6.44 3.65 24.02
C SER A 249 7.68 4.56 23.98
N SER A 250 8.19 4.92 25.16
CA SER A 250 9.44 5.69 25.28
C SER A 250 10.64 4.92 24.71
N ALA A 251 10.64 3.59 24.82
CA ALA A 251 11.68 2.73 24.26
C ALA A 251 11.72 2.82 22.72
N PHE A 252 10.56 2.80 22.05
CA PHE A 252 10.50 2.97 20.60
C PHE A 252 10.96 4.38 20.19
N LYS A 253 10.38 5.42 20.79
CA LYS A 253 10.73 6.82 20.49
C LYS A 253 12.19 7.16 20.76
N GLY A 254 12.79 6.54 21.78
CA GLY A 254 14.18 6.76 22.15
C GLY A 254 15.19 6.04 21.24
N ARG A 255 14.76 4.97 20.53
CA ARG A 255 15.65 4.22 19.63
C ARG A 255 15.50 4.58 18.17
N THR A 256 14.33 5.03 17.70
CA THR A 256 14.10 5.21 16.27
C THR A 256 14.65 6.51 15.73
N ASN A 257 15.23 6.46 14.52
CA ASN A 257 15.71 7.64 13.81
C ASN A 257 14.65 8.20 12.83
N VAL A 258 14.91 9.41 12.35
CA VAL A 258 14.09 10.06 11.32
C VAL A 258 14.20 9.27 10.00
N GLN A 259 13.06 8.83 9.48
CA GLN A 259 12.99 8.02 8.27
C GLN A 259 11.65 8.23 7.55
N LEU A 260 11.57 7.80 6.28
CA LEU A 260 10.29 7.75 5.55
C LEU A 260 9.31 6.76 6.21
N PRO A 261 7.99 7.00 6.13
CA PRO A 261 7.01 6.09 6.71
C PRO A 261 7.04 4.72 6.05
N VAL A 262 6.88 3.69 6.87
CA VAL A 262 6.68 2.30 6.42
C VAL A 262 5.20 1.92 6.36
N PHE A 263 4.37 2.63 7.13
CA PHE A 263 2.92 2.46 7.19
C PHE A 263 2.23 3.82 7.24
N VAL A 264 1.24 4.02 6.38
CA VAL A 264 0.40 5.24 6.37
C VAL A 264 -1.05 4.84 6.26
N CYS A 265 -1.84 5.13 7.28
CA CYS A 265 -3.29 5.01 7.28
C CYS A 265 -3.91 6.40 7.22
N VAL A 266 -4.57 6.75 6.11
CA VAL A 266 -5.28 8.02 5.95
C VAL A 266 -6.78 7.82 6.08
N GLN A 267 -7.42 8.59 6.94
CA GLN A 267 -8.86 8.57 7.19
C GLN A 267 -9.44 9.96 7.01
N ALA A 268 -10.46 10.11 6.15
CA ALA A 268 -11.17 11.36 6.03
C ALA A 268 -11.97 11.66 7.31
N THR A 269 -11.90 12.89 7.81
CA THR A 269 -12.64 13.31 9.01
C THR A 269 -14.14 13.36 8.77
N ASN A 270 -14.54 13.50 7.50
CA ASN A 270 -15.92 13.41 7.04
C ASN A 270 -16.21 12.11 6.29
N ASP A 271 -15.29 11.13 6.32
CA ASP A 271 -15.70 9.76 6.03
C ASP A 271 -16.79 9.50 7.06
N GLN A 272 -18.03 9.38 6.58
CA GLN A 272 -19.05 8.94 7.50
C GLN A 272 -18.52 7.60 7.97
N PRO A 273 -18.44 7.34 9.30
CA PRO A 273 -18.38 5.95 9.72
C PRO A 273 -19.49 5.28 8.93
N VAL A 274 -19.27 4.08 8.44
CA VAL A 274 -20.30 3.29 7.77
C VAL A 274 -21.40 3.09 8.82
N GLY A 275 -22.18 4.14 9.10
CA GLY A 275 -22.51 4.60 10.46
C GLY A 275 -23.93 4.24 10.83
N THR A 276 -24.56 3.54 9.91
CA THR A 276 -25.64 2.60 10.15
C THR A 276 -25.14 1.18 10.44
N PHE A 277 -23.85 0.85 10.24
CA PHE A 277 -23.37 -0.53 10.14
C PHE A 277 -22.30 -0.85 11.19
N PHE A 278 -21.15 -0.16 11.22
CA PHE A 278 -20.07 -0.42 12.19
C PHE A 278 -20.53 -0.53 13.67
N PRO A 279 -21.50 0.27 14.16
CA PRO A 279 -21.93 0.18 15.55
C PRO A 279 -22.80 -1.04 15.89
N ILE A 280 -23.53 -1.63 14.92
CA ILE A 280 -24.56 -2.64 15.22
C ILE A 280 -23.96 -4.04 15.40
N GLY A 281 -22.93 -4.41 14.62
CA GLY A 281 -22.22 -5.67 14.79
C GLY A 281 -21.41 -5.72 16.10
N ASN A 282 -20.88 -4.57 16.53
CA ASN A 282 -20.16 -4.45 17.80
C ASN A 282 -21.04 -4.14 19.01
N PHE A 283 -22.34 -3.90 18.85
CA PHE A 283 -23.25 -3.72 19.99
C PHE A 283 -23.50 -5.05 20.72
N ALA A 284 -23.56 -6.17 19.99
CA ALA A 284 -23.60 -7.51 20.58
C ALA A 284 -22.29 -7.85 21.30
N ASN A 285 -21.13 -7.54 20.69
CA ASN A 285 -19.82 -7.72 21.31
C ASN A 285 -19.63 -6.86 22.56
N ARG A 286 -20.18 -5.64 22.62
CA ARG A 286 -20.11 -4.76 23.82
C ARG A 286 -20.78 -5.35 25.06
N LEU A 287 -21.71 -6.30 24.89
CA LEU A 287 -22.37 -7.00 26.00
C LEU A 287 -21.61 -8.27 26.44
N GLU A 288 -20.68 -8.78 25.62
CA GLU A 288 -19.97 -10.04 25.86
C GLU A 288 -18.44 -9.86 26.06
N GLU A 289 -17.84 -8.77 25.57
CA GLU A 289 -16.39 -8.51 25.62
C GLU A 289 -16.05 -7.47 26.69
N ALA A 290 -15.16 -7.84 27.62
CA ALA A 290 -14.59 -6.92 28.60
C ALA A 290 -13.42 -6.13 28.00
N THR A 291 -13.34 -4.84 28.28
CA THR A 291 -12.24 -3.96 27.86
C THR A 291 -11.41 -3.50 29.08
N ILE A 292 -10.11 -3.30 28.88
CA ILE A 292 -9.13 -2.91 29.91
C ILE A 292 -9.22 -1.38 30.19
N GLY A 293 -9.91 -0.60 29.35
CA GLY A 293 -10.19 0.81 29.60
C GLY A 293 -10.91 1.55 28.47
N GLY A 294 -11.11 2.86 28.65
CA GLY A 294 -11.90 3.68 27.73
C GLY A 294 -11.29 3.87 26.33
N LEU A 295 -9.97 3.78 26.18
CA LEU A 295 -9.33 3.78 24.86
C LEU A 295 -9.70 2.52 24.08
N GLU A 296 -9.58 1.35 24.71
CA GLU A 296 -9.91 0.07 24.08
C GLU A 296 -11.39 -0.01 23.71
N GLU A 297 -12.29 0.47 24.58
CA GLU A 297 -13.72 0.57 24.28
C GLU A 297 -14.01 1.40 23.01
N ARG A 298 -13.34 2.55 22.85
CA ARG A 298 -13.46 3.34 21.61
C ARG A 298 -12.86 2.60 20.42
N CYS A 299 -11.74 1.92 20.61
CA CYS A 299 -11.05 1.16 19.56
C CYS A 299 -11.88 -0.03 19.04
N VAL A 300 -12.68 -0.67 19.89
CA VAL A 300 -13.63 -1.70 19.46
C VAL A 300 -14.76 -1.09 18.64
N THR A 301 -15.22 0.11 18.96
CA THR A 301 -16.41 0.71 18.32
C THR A 301 -16.12 1.62 17.13
N HIS A 302 -14.89 2.08 16.96
CA HIS A 302 -14.50 3.04 15.93
C HIS A 302 -13.35 2.52 15.07
N ALA A 303 -13.31 2.96 13.82
CA ALA A 303 -12.19 2.65 12.93
C ALA A 303 -10.90 3.37 13.35
N ILE A 304 -9.75 2.81 12.99
CA ILE A 304 -8.40 3.29 13.33
C ILE A 304 -8.24 4.82 13.24
N GLY A 305 -8.66 5.45 12.14
CA GLY A 305 -8.44 6.89 11.94
C GLY A 305 -9.39 7.82 12.71
N PHE A 306 -10.39 7.27 13.41
CA PHE A 306 -11.28 8.01 14.30
C PHE A 306 -10.83 8.00 15.76
N ILE A 307 -9.77 7.25 16.09
CA ILE A 307 -9.16 7.27 17.42
C ILE A 307 -8.16 8.42 17.49
N ASP A 308 -8.46 9.43 18.30
CA ASP A 308 -7.63 10.63 18.41
C ASP A 308 -6.20 10.30 18.87
N GLU A 309 -6.05 9.36 19.80
CA GLU A 309 -4.75 8.93 20.30
C GLU A 309 -3.84 8.33 19.24
N PHE A 310 -4.40 7.76 18.18
CA PHE A 310 -3.61 7.15 17.11
C PHE A 310 -3.11 8.20 16.11
N ARG A 311 -3.77 9.37 16.03
CA ARG A 311 -3.48 10.39 15.01
C ARG A 311 -2.11 11.00 15.24
N THR A 312 -1.23 10.80 14.27
CA THR A 312 0.12 11.36 14.23
C THR A 312 0.19 12.58 13.34
N HIS A 313 -0.63 12.61 12.29
CA HIS A 313 -0.61 13.66 11.27
C HIS A 313 -2.02 14.14 10.90
N LYS A 314 -2.07 15.33 10.33
CA LYS A 314 -3.25 15.89 9.66
C LYS A 314 -2.87 16.32 8.25
N ILE A 315 -3.78 16.11 7.31
CA ILE A 315 -3.67 16.64 5.96
C ILE A 315 -4.88 17.52 5.63
N ALA A 316 -4.60 18.75 5.22
CA ALA A 316 -5.60 19.74 4.83
C ALA A 316 -5.54 20.03 3.33
N GLY A 317 -6.60 20.68 2.84
CA GLY A 317 -6.79 20.98 1.41
C GLY A 317 -5.70 21.89 0.84
N PRO A 318 -5.78 22.17 -0.47
CA PRO A 318 -4.85 23.09 -1.09
C PRO A 318 -4.84 24.44 -0.35
N ASP A 319 -3.65 24.99 -0.15
CA ASP A 319 -3.44 26.30 0.45
C ASP A 319 -2.51 27.11 -0.47
N GLY A 320 -3.06 28.16 -1.10
CA GLY A 320 -2.39 28.87 -2.19
C GLY A 320 -1.96 27.92 -3.31
N ASN A 321 -0.64 27.80 -3.51
CA ASN A 321 -0.03 26.93 -4.52
C ASN A 321 0.27 25.51 -4.02
N ALA A 322 0.16 25.25 -2.71
CA ALA A 322 0.39 23.92 -2.17
C ALA A 322 -0.83 23.03 -2.47
N PRO A 323 -0.67 21.86 -3.13
CA PRO A 323 -1.80 20.99 -3.45
C PRO A 323 -2.43 20.34 -2.21
N PHE A 324 -1.70 20.29 -1.09
CA PHE A 324 -2.16 19.87 0.23
C PHE A 324 -1.20 20.44 1.29
N VAL A 325 -1.63 20.46 2.54
CA VAL A 325 -0.78 20.83 3.69
C VAL A 325 -0.73 19.65 4.66
N LEU A 326 0.48 19.14 4.94
CA LEU A 326 0.71 18.10 5.94
C LEU A 326 1.12 18.74 7.27
N THR A 327 0.66 18.20 8.39
CA THR A 327 1.03 18.64 9.74
C THR A 327 1.31 17.41 10.62
N PRO A 328 2.52 17.26 11.19
CA PRO A 328 3.72 18.06 10.91
C PRO A 328 4.14 17.99 9.42
N PRO A 329 4.82 19.01 8.87
CA PRO A 329 5.03 19.14 7.42
C PRO A 329 6.08 18.19 6.84
N GLN A 330 6.94 17.60 7.66
CA GLN A 330 8.03 16.75 7.17
C GLN A 330 7.51 15.34 6.84
N ILE A 331 7.91 14.85 5.66
CA ILE A 331 7.59 13.47 5.22
C ILE A 331 8.40 12.43 6.00
N GLU A 332 9.58 12.80 6.52
CA GLU A 332 10.38 11.92 7.37
C GLU A 332 10.13 12.24 8.84
N GLN A 333 9.91 11.20 9.64
CA GLN A 333 9.63 11.31 11.07
C GLN A 333 10.33 10.17 11.84
N ALA A 334 10.53 10.36 13.14
CA ALA A 334 11.06 9.30 14.00
C ALA A 334 10.09 8.13 14.17
N ASP A 335 8.79 8.41 14.12
CA ASP A 335 7.74 7.39 14.06
C ASP A 335 7.36 7.13 12.58
N PRO A 336 7.67 5.95 12.03
CA PRO A 336 7.35 5.61 10.64
C PRO A 336 5.94 5.00 10.46
N PHE A 337 5.11 4.93 11.51
CA PHE A 337 3.76 4.40 11.48
C PHE A 337 2.72 5.50 11.62
N TRP A 338 2.19 5.97 10.49
CA TRP A 338 1.36 7.16 10.47
C TRP A 338 -0.11 6.81 10.42
N VAL A 339 -0.88 7.39 11.34
CA VAL A 339 -2.32 7.56 11.19
C VAL A 339 -2.61 9.03 10.94
N VAL A 340 -3.18 9.32 9.77
CA VAL A 340 -3.36 10.65 9.20
C VAL A 340 -4.85 10.99 9.11
N ALA A 341 -5.26 12.09 9.73
CA ALA A 341 -6.61 12.63 9.55
C ALA A 341 -6.66 13.56 8.32
N ALA A 342 -7.54 13.28 7.37
CA ALA A 342 -7.70 14.06 6.15
C ALA A 342 -8.94 14.94 6.18
N ALA A 343 -8.77 16.23 5.90
CA ALA A 343 -9.90 17.15 5.75
C ALA A 343 -10.73 16.81 4.52
N LYS A 344 -12.01 17.22 4.53
CA LYS A 344 -12.95 17.04 3.40
C LYS A 344 -12.40 17.52 2.05
N ALA A 345 -11.63 18.61 2.05
CA ALA A 345 -11.02 19.15 0.83
C ALA A 345 -9.94 18.23 0.23
N VAL A 346 -9.43 17.26 1.01
CA VAL A 346 -8.40 16.30 0.60
C VAL A 346 -9.03 14.98 0.18
N ILE A 347 -9.91 14.46 1.03
CA ILE A 347 -10.71 13.28 0.78
C ILE A 347 -12.14 13.62 1.20
N ASP A 348 -13.06 13.70 0.24
CA ASP A 348 -14.48 13.90 0.54
C ASP A 348 -15.20 12.57 0.72
N GLY A 349 -15.50 12.23 1.98
CA GLY A 349 -16.23 11.02 2.33
C GLY A 349 -15.46 9.74 2.04
N HIS A 350 -16.18 8.62 1.89
CA HIS A 350 -15.55 7.30 1.82
C HIS A 350 -14.79 7.04 0.51
N SER A 351 -15.33 7.50 -0.62
CA SER A 351 -14.82 7.22 -1.96
C SER A 351 -14.02 8.38 -2.57
N GLY A 352 -13.77 9.45 -1.82
CA GLY A 352 -13.00 10.63 -2.25
C GLY A 352 -11.50 10.39 -2.45
N ILE A 353 -11.02 9.14 -2.37
CA ILE A 353 -9.60 8.76 -2.37
C ILE A 353 -8.87 8.95 -3.71
N TRP A 354 -9.54 9.51 -4.71
CA TRP A 354 -8.95 9.85 -6.01
C TRP A 354 -8.99 11.35 -6.30
N GLN A 355 -9.36 12.17 -5.31
CA GLN A 355 -9.30 13.62 -5.42
C GLN A 355 -7.86 14.10 -5.59
N ALA A 356 -7.68 15.18 -6.36
CA ALA A 356 -6.37 15.69 -6.73
C ALA A 356 -5.45 16.01 -5.53
N PRO A 357 -5.93 16.59 -4.41
CA PRO A 357 -5.08 16.85 -3.25
C PRO A 357 -4.53 15.57 -2.61
N PHE A 358 -5.38 14.56 -2.40
CA PHE A 358 -4.93 13.28 -1.84
C PHE A 358 -4.02 12.53 -2.80
N LEU A 359 -4.32 12.52 -4.10
CA LEU A 359 -3.42 11.96 -5.11
C LEU A 359 -2.04 12.64 -5.10
N SER A 360 -2.00 13.96 -4.86
CA SER A 360 -0.73 14.69 -4.76
C SER A 360 0.06 14.29 -3.51
N PHE A 361 -0.63 14.05 -2.40
CA PHE A 361 -0.01 13.51 -1.19
C PHE A 361 0.53 12.08 -1.38
N LEU A 362 -0.27 11.19 -1.96
CA LEU A 362 0.17 9.82 -2.28
C LEU A 362 1.39 9.83 -3.21
N LYS A 363 1.38 10.69 -4.24
CA LYS A 363 2.53 10.90 -5.12
C LYS A 363 3.74 11.37 -4.35
N ALA A 364 3.61 12.36 -3.47
CA ALA A 364 4.72 12.83 -2.65
C ALA A 364 5.35 11.69 -1.82
N LEU A 365 4.54 10.84 -1.19
CA LEU A 365 5.02 9.67 -0.46
C LEU A 365 5.77 8.68 -1.36
N VAL A 366 5.16 8.27 -2.48
CA VAL A 366 5.77 7.30 -3.42
C VAL A 366 7.04 7.87 -4.04
N PHE A 367 7.05 9.14 -4.40
CA PHE A 367 8.19 9.80 -5.06
C PHE A 367 9.39 9.94 -4.11
N GLN A 368 9.13 10.22 -2.82
CA GLN A 368 10.19 10.20 -1.81
C GLN A 368 10.79 8.80 -1.64
N GLN A 369 9.97 7.74 -1.66
CA GLN A 369 10.46 6.36 -1.62
C GLN A 369 11.26 5.99 -2.89
N VAL A 370 10.83 6.47 -4.06
CA VAL A 370 11.56 6.36 -5.32
C VAL A 370 12.95 7.01 -5.22
N ALA A 371 13.02 8.24 -4.71
CA ALA A 371 14.28 8.96 -4.55
C ALA A 371 15.22 8.29 -3.52
N ARG A 372 14.68 7.86 -2.37
CA ARG A 372 15.46 7.18 -1.31
C ARG A 372 16.05 5.85 -1.78
N SER A 373 15.28 5.05 -2.53
CA SER A 373 15.76 3.77 -3.07
C SER A 373 16.90 3.94 -4.09
N GLN A 374 16.86 5.00 -4.90
CA GLN A 374 17.96 5.36 -5.80
C GLN A 374 19.20 5.83 -5.02
N ALA A 375 19.03 6.75 -4.06
CA ALA A 375 20.14 7.31 -3.27
C ALA A 375 20.90 6.25 -2.48
N THR A 376 20.20 5.30 -1.87
CA THR A 376 20.81 4.18 -1.12
C THR A 376 21.75 3.37 -2.00
N THR A 377 21.39 3.19 -3.27
CA THR A 377 22.17 2.41 -4.24
C THR A 377 23.41 3.18 -4.70
N ILE A 378 23.27 4.49 -4.97
CA ILE A 378 24.39 5.35 -5.33
C ILE A 378 25.43 5.40 -4.20
N ALA A 379 24.97 5.53 -2.95
CA ALA A 379 25.85 5.50 -1.78
C ALA A 379 26.61 4.17 -1.65
N ALA A 380 25.91 3.05 -1.84
CA ALA A 380 26.53 1.72 -1.81
C ALA A 380 27.56 1.51 -2.95
N ALA A 381 27.25 1.98 -4.16
CA ALA A 381 28.16 1.92 -5.31
C ALA A 381 29.41 2.78 -5.09
N SER A 382 29.24 4.02 -4.64
CA SER A 382 30.35 4.94 -4.33
C SER A 382 31.29 4.37 -3.26
N LEU A 383 30.73 3.75 -2.21
CA LEU A 383 31.52 3.06 -1.19
C LEU A 383 32.30 1.88 -1.78
N ASN A 384 31.68 1.09 -2.64
CA ASN A 384 32.33 -0.04 -3.28
C ASN A 384 33.45 0.41 -4.23
N ASP A 385 33.24 1.45 -5.03
CA ASP A 385 34.26 2.04 -5.91
C ASP A 385 35.43 2.60 -5.12
N ALA A 386 35.17 3.23 -3.97
CA ALA A 386 36.23 3.70 -3.06
C ALA A 386 37.05 2.53 -2.48
N ILE A 387 36.40 1.41 -2.12
CA ILE A 387 37.07 0.20 -1.64
C ILE A 387 37.93 -0.42 -2.74
N VAL A 388 37.40 -0.56 -3.96
CA VAL A 388 38.13 -1.12 -5.11
C VAL A 388 39.31 -0.23 -5.49
N ALA A 389 39.12 1.09 -5.60
CA ALA A 389 40.18 2.04 -5.93
C ALA A 389 41.31 2.07 -4.88
N ARG A 390 40.99 1.80 -3.60
CA ARG A 390 42.00 1.65 -2.53
C ARG A 390 42.72 0.30 -2.62
N SER A 391 41.98 -0.78 -2.91
CA SER A 391 42.55 -2.13 -3.12
C SER A 391 43.47 -2.22 -4.34
N GLU A 392 43.23 -1.43 -5.38
CA GLU A 392 44.09 -1.38 -6.59
C GLU A 392 45.34 -0.51 -6.39
N LYS A 393 45.29 0.48 -5.48
CA LYS A 393 46.44 1.36 -5.18
C LYS A 393 47.42 0.79 -4.16
N GLU A 394 47.01 -0.18 -3.35
CA GLU A 394 47.87 -0.83 -2.35
C GLU A 394 47.82 -2.36 -2.47
N PRO A 395 48.70 -2.99 -3.28
CA PRO A 395 48.81 -4.44 -3.29
C PRO A 395 49.54 -4.90 -2.01
N GLY A 396 48.77 -5.13 -0.95
CA GLY A 396 49.18 -5.92 0.21
C GLY A 396 49.47 -5.12 1.49
N THR A 397 48.61 -5.28 2.48
CA THR A 397 48.91 -5.86 3.80
C THR A 397 47.61 -5.93 4.59
N GLY A 398 47.27 -7.11 5.13
CA GLY A 398 46.01 -7.36 5.81
C GLY A 398 45.82 -6.46 7.02
N GLY A 399 44.89 -5.52 6.94
CA GLY A 399 44.43 -4.67 8.04
C GLY A 399 43.09 -5.17 8.58
N ASN A 400 42.99 -5.26 9.91
CA ASN A 400 41.83 -5.72 10.65
C ASN A 400 40.59 -4.83 10.40
N LEU A 401 39.43 -5.43 10.11
CA LEU A 401 38.15 -4.73 9.89
C LEU A 401 37.76 -3.77 11.03
N ALA A 402 38.23 -4.02 12.26
CA ALA A 402 37.96 -3.18 13.43
C ALA A 402 38.63 -1.79 13.35
N ASP A 403 39.77 -1.67 12.67
CA ASP A 403 40.48 -0.39 12.51
C ASP A 403 39.84 0.46 11.39
N PHE A 404 39.26 -0.20 10.38
CA PHE A 404 38.53 0.47 9.29
C PHE A 404 37.21 1.10 9.75
N ALA A 405 36.47 0.47 10.67
CA ALA A 405 35.21 1.02 11.20
C ALA A 405 35.42 2.37 11.92
N LYS A 406 36.52 2.49 12.67
CA LYS A 406 36.89 3.74 13.37
C LYS A 406 37.27 4.89 12.44
N GLU A 407 37.80 4.60 11.25
CA GLU A 407 38.33 5.64 10.34
C GLU A 407 37.23 6.34 9.54
N ILE A 408 36.07 5.69 9.34
CA ILE A 408 34.92 6.23 8.60
C ILE A 408 33.76 6.71 9.49
N GLY A 409 33.96 6.72 10.82
CA GLY A 409 33.00 7.26 11.78
C GLY A 409 31.76 6.39 12.04
N LEU A 410 31.90 5.05 11.95
CA LEU A 410 30.89 4.08 12.40
C LEU A 410 31.21 3.52 13.79
#